data_AF-A0A814K0C7-F1
#
_entry.id   AF-A0A814K0C7-F1
#
_cell.length_a   1.000
_cell.length_b   1.000
_cell.length_c   1.000
_cell.angle_alpha   90.00
_cell.angle_beta   90.00
_cell.angle_gamma   90.00
#
_symmetry.space_group_name_H-M   'P 1'
#
loop_
_entity.id
_entity.type
_entity.pdbx_description
1 polymer ?
#
loop_
_entity_poly.entity_id
_entity_poly.type
_entity_poly.pdbx_seq_one_letter_code
_entity_poly.pdbx_strand_id
1 'polypeptide(L)'
;MLKFKSSDISSFSKSTNKNKVYACMAQIAELPPQIRSSSRNIISCFFFIGFNACFDFFFKNYMEELYDILKEKKQIDIETDLYSIELAAFFSDSPARAKALNIVQFNGEFGCLHCFHPGENILSKGNKRIFTNDNYQIKSNEAYLELVEEAEKLNFPFLGVKKRCILSDFLMIPNQIILDYLHLTFEGVVKRLINIWFEKFLGKKLNFSL
;
A
#
# COMPACT_ATOMS: atom_id res chain seq x y z
N MET A 1 -25.01 -3.49 1.01
CA MET A 1 -23.67 -2.94 1.34
C MET A 1 -22.69 -3.50 0.32
N LEU A 2 -22.02 -2.62 -0.43
CA LEU A 2 -20.95 -2.94 -1.39
C LEU A 2 -19.62 -2.54 -0.74
N LYS A 3 -18.73 -3.51 -0.56
CA LYS A 3 -17.39 -3.29 -0.09
C LYS A 3 -16.45 -3.16 -1.27
N PHE A 4 -15.59 -2.15 -1.25
CA PHE A 4 -14.55 -1.99 -2.24
C PHE A 4 -13.20 -2.38 -1.64
N LYS A 5 -12.44 -3.19 -2.37
CA LYS A 5 -11.00 -3.28 -2.19
C LYS A 5 -10.38 -2.25 -3.12
N SER A 6 -9.74 -1.21 -2.60
CA SER A 6 -8.91 -0.37 -3.47
C SER A 6 -7.66 -1.17 -3.86
N SER A 7 -7.47 -1.34 -5.17
CA SER A 7 -6.43 -2.15 -5.80
C SER A 7 -5.33 -1.32 -6.45
N ASP A 8 -4.10 -1.82 -6.29
CA ASP A 8 -2.84 -1.47 -6.97
C ASP A 8 -2.61 0.00 -7.30
N ILE A 9 -2.24 0.75 -6.27
CA ILE A 9 -1.41 1.95 -6.48
C ILE A 9 0.01 1.50 -6.79
N SER A 10 0.28 1.35 -8.08
CA SER A 10 1.61 1.07 -8.62
C SER A 10 2.11 2.25 -9.45
N SER A 11 3.42 2.53 -9.39
CA SER A 11 4.05 3.45 -10.33
C SER A 11 4.14 2.81 -11.71
N PHE A 12 3.31 3.25 -12.67
CA PHE A 12 3.32 2.76 -14.05
C PHE A 12 4.55 3.22 -14.85
N SER A 13 5.34 4.16 -14.32
CA SER A 13 6.60 4.59 -14.92
C SER A 13 7.80 4.17 -14.06
N LYS A 14 8.80 3.53 -14.70
CA LYS A 14 10.11 3.17 -14.09
C LYS A 14 11.14 4.31 -14.14
N SER A 15 10.72 5.54 -14.45
CA SER A 15 11.64 6.67 -14.67
C SER A 15 12.02 7.36 -13.35
N THR A 16 13.33 7.46 -13.10
CA THR A 16 13.91 8.21 -11.97
C THR A 16 13.83 9.73 -12.15
N ASN A 17 13.69 10.22 -13.40
CA ASN A 17 13.75 11.65 -13.76
C ASN A 17 12.50 12.20 -14.45
N LYS A 18 11.36 11.47 -14.46
CA LYS A 18 10.10 11.93 -15.06
C LYS A 18 8.94 11.77 -14.07
N ASN A 19 7.85 12.50 -14.30
CA ASN A 19 6.60 12.36 -13.55
C ASN A 19 6.27 10.88 -13.32
N LYS A 20 6.00 10.52 -12.06
CA LYS A 20 5.52 9.19 -11.69
C LYS A 20 4.02 9.15 -11.93
N VAL A 21 3.56 8.05 -12.52
CA VAL A 21 2.14 7.80 -12.77
C VAL A 21 1.66 6.79 -11.75
N TYR A 22 0.76 7.17 -10.86
CA TYR A 22 0.08 6.26 -9.95
C TYR A 22 -1.36 6.13 -10.41
N ALA A 23 -1.85 4.91 -10.61
CA ALA A 23 -3.28 4.68 -10.76
C ALA A 23 -3.83 4.12 -9.46
N CYS A 24 -5.00 4.58 -9.03
CA CYS A 24 -5.76 3.92 -7.98
C CYS A 24 -6.93 3.22 -8.65
N MET A 25 -7.02 1.92 -8.45
CA MET A 25 -8.10 1.10 -8.94
C MET A 25 -8.90 0.58 -7.74
N ALA A 26 -10.06 -0.01 -8.00
CA ALA A 26 -10.87 -0.67 -6.98
C ALA A 26 -11.61 -1.88 -7.56
N GLN A 27 -11.98 -2.79 -6.67
CA GLN A 27 -12.74 -4.00 -6.97
C GLN A 27 -13.85 -4.17 -5.95
N ILE A 28 -15.00 -4.70 -6.38
CA ILE A 28 -16.10 -5.03 -5.47
C ILE A 28 -15.77 -6.35 -4.74
N ALA A 29 -15.65 -6.29 -3.43
CA ALA A 29 -15.23 -7.40 -2.58
C ALA A 29 -16.28 -8.51 -2.53
N GLU A 30 -17.56 -8.20 -2.68
CA GLU A 30 -18.66 -9.18 -2.68
C GLU A 30 -18.68 -10.06 -3.94
N LEU A 31 -18.06 -9.64 -5.05
CA LEU A 31 -18.01 -10.44 -6.26
C LEU A 31 -17.16 -11.72 -6.04
N PRO A 32 -17.55 -12.89 -6.58
CA PRO A 32 -16.72 -14.08 -6.57
C PRO A 32 -15.30 -13.82 -7.11
N PRO A 33 -14.23 -14.41 -6.52
CA PRO A 33 -12.85 -14.13 -6.91
C PRO A 33 -12.55 -14.23 -8.41
N GLN A 34 -13.17 -15.21 -9.08
CA GLN A 34 -12.95 -15.49 -10.50
C GLN A 34 -13.40 -14.34 -11.40
N ILE A 35 -14.48 -13.65 -11.02
CA ILE A 35 -14.99 -12.50 -11.77
C ILE A 35 -14.46 -11.18 -11.22
N ARG A 36 -14.17 -11.10 -9.92
CA ARG A 36 -13.66 -9.87 -9.27
C ARG A 36 -12.37 -9.38 -9.93
N SER A 37 -11.47 -10.29 -10.30
CA SER A 37 -10.19 -9.97 -10.94
C SER A 37 -10.27 -9.78 -12.45
N SER A 38 -11.45 -9.92 -13.05
CA SER A 38 -11.66 -9.63 -14.47
C SER A 38 -11.48 -8.14 -14.73
N SER A 39 -10.81 -7.77 -15.83
CA SER A 39 -10.60 -6.37 -16.21
C SER A 39 -11.91 -5.57 -16.38
N ARG A 40 -13.03 -6.24 -16.67
CA ARG A 40 -14.36 -5.63 -16.75
C ARG A 40 -14.93 -5.20 -15.39
N ASN A 41 -14.43 -5.78 -14.30
CA ASN A 41 -14.90 -5.55 -12.93
C ASN A 41 -13.90 -4.75 -12.09
N ILE A 42 -12.84 -4.22 -12.73
CA ILE A 42 -11.89 -3.30 -12.12
C ILE A 42 -12.37 -1.88 -12.39
N ILE A 43 -12.59 -1.13 -11.31
CA ILE A 43 -13.05 0.25 -11.35
C ILE A 43 -11.81 1.14 -11.25
N SER A 44 -11.59 1.99 -12.26
CA SER A 44 -10.52 2.98 -12.18
C SER A 44 -11.01 4.18 -11.38
N CYS A 45 -10.39 4.45 -10.22
CA CYS A 45 -10.77 5.58 -9.37
C CYS A 45 -10.06 6.85 -9.84
N PHE A 46 -8.72 6.84 -9.93
CA PHE A 46 -7.97 8.00 -10.40
C PHE A 46 -6.59 7.67 -10.96
N PHE A 47 -6.03 8.63 -11.70
CA PHE A 47 -4.63 8.66 -12.10
C PHE A 47 -3.97 9.94 -11.57
N PHE A 48 -2.83 9.79 -10.89
CA PHE A 48 -1.97 10.89 -10.50
C PHE A 48 -0.70 10.86 -11.35
N ILE A 49 -0.32 12.02 -11.90
CA ILE A 49 0.91 12.20 -12.67
C ILE A 49 1.73 13.32 -12.01
N GLY A 50 2.89 12.98 -11.45
CA GLY A 50 3.75 13.99 -10.82
C GLY A 50 4.95 13.42 -10.06
N PHE A 51 5.81 14.29 -9.54
CA PHE A 51 7.03 13.89 -8.83
C PHE A 51 6.74 13.37 -7.40
N ASN A 52 5.89 14.09 -6.66
CA ASN A 52 5.56 13.79 -5.27
C ASN A 52 4.04 13.67 -5.10
N ALA A 53 3.53 12.45 -5.26
CA ALA A 53 2.15 12.13 -4.91
C ALA A 53 1.90 12.41 -3.42
N CYS A 54 1.05 13.39 -3.14
CA CYS A 54 0.48 13.63 -1.82
C CYS A 54 -0.93 13.02 -1.82
N PHE A 55 -1.05 11.78 -1.34
CA PHE A 55 -2.31 11.04 -1.37
C PHE A 55 -3.40 11.73 -0.56
N ASP A 56 -3.08 12.28 0.61
CA ASP A 56 -4.04 13.02 1.43
C ASP A 56 -4.63 14.21 0.67
N PHE A 57 -3.77 15.01 0.01
CA PHE A 57 -4.21 16.15 -0.79
C PHE A 57 -5.08 15.69 -1.96
N PHE A 58 -4.68 14.62 -2.64
CA PHE A 58 -5.43 14.15 -3.80
C PHE A 58 -6.81 13.63 -3.41
N PHE A 59 -6.85 12.78 -2.39
CA PHE A 59 -8.09 12.15 -1.94
C PHE A 59 -9.06 13.19 -1.36
N LYS A 60 -8.55 14.21 -0.65
CA LYS A 60 -9.41 15.27 -0.12
C LYS A 60 -9.95 16.21 -1.21
N ASN A 61 -9.11 16.62 -2.18
CA ASN A 61 -9.49 17.69 -3.11
C ASN A 61 -10.08 17.19 -4.44
N TYR A 62 -9.83 15.94 -4.82
CA TYR A 62 -10.30 15.38 -6.08
C TYR A 62 -11.19 14.15 -5.91
N MET A 63 -11.32 13.65 -4.67
CA MET A 63 -12.22 12.56 -4.31
C MET A 63 -13.16 12.98 -3.17
N GLU A 64 -13.52 14.26 -3.10
CA GLU A 64 -14.40 14.81 -2.06
C GLU A 64 -15.76 14.11 -2.02
N GLU A 65 -16.39 13.89 -3.19
CA GLU A 65 -17.65 13.14 -3.28
C GLU A 65 -17.54 11.73 -2.72
N LEU A 66 -16.46 11.01 -3.07
CA LEU A 66 -16.19 9.67 -2.55
C LEU A 66 -15.90 9.72 -1.04
N TYR A 67 -15.14 10.71 -0.59
CA TYR A 67 -14.86 10.94 0.83
C TYR A 67 -16.16 11.12 1.61
N ASP A 68 -17.08 11.95 1.13
CA ASP A 68 -18.37 12.20 1.77
C ASP A 68 -19.27 10.96 1.74
N ILE A 69 -19.32 10.24 0.62
CA ILE A 69 -20.06 8.97 0.52
C ILE A 69 -19.54 7.97 1.55
N LEU A 70 -18.23 7.80 1.66
CA LEU A 70 -17.61 6.87 2.60
C LEU A 70 -17.79 7.31 4.05
N LYS A 71 -17.61 8.61 4.33
CA LYS A 71 -17.64 9.17 5.68
C LYS A 71 -19.04 9.21 6.25
N GLU A 72 -20.00 9.69 5.47
CA GLU A 72 -21.40 9.79 5.89
C GLU A 72 -22.18 8.49 5.64
N LYS A 73 -21.54 7.47 5.02
CA LYS A 73 -22.16 6.21 4.63
C LYS A 73 -23.42 6.44 3.78
N LYS A 74 -23.36 7.41 2.86
CA LYS A 74 -24.48 7.75 1.97
C LYS A 74 -24.89 6.52 1.20
N GLN A 75 -26.20 6.28 1.13
CA GLN A 75 -26.76 5.23 0.30
C GLN A 75 -26.83 5.70 -1.14
N ILE A 76 -26.44 4.82 -2.05
CA ILE A 76 -26.54 5.02 -3.49
C ILE A 76 -27.73 4.21 -3.98
N ASP A 77 -28.61 4.89 -4.68
CA ASP A 77 -29.76 4.28 -5.33
C ASP A 77 -29.34 3.68 -6.67
N ILE A 78 -29.55 2.37 -6.82
CA ILE A 78 -29.34 1.65 -8.07
C ILE A 78 -30.62 0.86 -8.35
N GLU A 79 -31.40 1.37 -9.30
CA GLU A 79 -32.71 0.84 -9.72
C GLU A 79 -33.75 0.81 -8.58
N THR A 80 -33.84 -0.31 -7.86
CA THR A 80 -34.80 -0.50 -6.76
C THR A 80 -34.13 -0.73 -5.41
N ASP A 81 -32.80 -0.80 -5.40
CA ASP A 81 -32.02 -1.21 -4.23
C ASP A 81 -31.10 -0.08 -3.76
N LEU A 82 -31.00 0.06 -2.44
CA LEU A 82 -30.11 1.02 -1.79
C LEU A 82 -28.83 0.33 -1.32
N TYR A 83 -27.69 0.87 -1.77
CA TYR A 83 -26.38 0.33 -1.45
C TYR A 83 -25.56 1.33 -0.65
N SER A 84 -25.03 0.91 0.50
CA SER A 84 -23.94 1.62 1.19
C SER A 84 -22.58 1.17 0.65
N ILE A 85 -21.65 2.11 0.48
CA ILE A 85 -20.26 1.83 0.08
C ILE A 85 -19.36 1.83 1.32
N GLU A 86 -18.47 0.84 1.41
CA GLU A 86 -17.42 0.78 2.43
C GLU A 86 -16.06 0.41 1.80
N LEU A 87 -14.96 0.99 2.30
CA LEU A 87 -13.62 0.56 1.93
C LEU A 87 -13.21 -0.64 2.81
N ALA A 88 -13.13 -1.83 2.23
CA ALA A 88 -12.83 -3.04 2.98
C ALA A 88 -11.34 -3.27 3.20
N ALA A 89 -10.51 -2.87 2.23
CA ALA A 89 -9.07 -3.05 2.29
C ALA A 89 -8.34 -2.12 1.32
N PHE A 90 -7.05 -1.93 1.59
CA PHE A 90 -6.11 -1.21 0.73
C PHE A 90 -4.84 -2.04 0.51
N PHE A 91 -4.34 -2.07 -0.71
CA PHE A 91 -3.04 -2.65 -1.03
C PHE A 91 -2.33 -1.89 -2.13
N SER A 92 -1.00 -1.99 -2.11
CA SER A 92 -0.11 -1.36 -3.08
C SER A 92 1.30 -1.91 -2.90
N ASP A 93 2.16 -1.61 -3.88
CA ASP A 93 3.60 -1.83 -3.73
C ASP A 93 4.15 -1.08 -2.49
N SER A 94 5.29 -1.52 -1.98
CA SER A 94 5.80 -0.95 -0.73
C SER A 94 6.12 0.56 -0.81
N PRO A 95 6.70 1.10 -1.90
CA PRO A 95 6.94 2.54 -2.02
C PRO A 95 5.66 3.39 -2.04
N ALA A 96 4.62 2.97 -2.75
CA ALA A 96 3.35 3.68 -2.82
C ALA A 96 2.58 3.57 -1.51
N ARG A 97 2.55 2.38 -0.89
CA ARG A 97 1.97 2.18 0.44
C ARG A 97 2.56 3.13 1.47
N ALA A 98 3.87 3.31 1.46
CA ALA A 98 4.54 4.22 2.38
C ALA A 98 4.11 5.69 2.21
N LYS A 99 3.80 6.10 0.98
CA LYS A 99 3.28 7.45 0.68
C LYS A 99 1.81 7.59 1.03
N ALA A 100 0.99 6.60 0.68
CA ALA A 100 -0.44 6.61 0.94
C ALA A 100 -0.76 6.60 2.44
N LEU A 101 0.05 5.89 3.24
CA LEU A 101 -0.17 5.74 4.69
C LEU A 101 0.69 6.69 5.54
N ASN A 102 1.46 7.60 4.93
CA ASN A 102 2.41 8.47 5.62
C ASN A 102 3.34 7.71 6.60
N ILE A 103 3.90 6.59 6.16
CA ILE A 103 4.85 5.78 6.94
C ILE A 103 6.25 5.82 6.31
N VAL A 104 7.23 5.36 7.06
CA VAL A 104 8.59 5.11 6.59
C VAL A 104 8.57 3.95 5.58
N GLN A 105 9.43 4.03 4.55
CA GLN A 105 9.53 2.98 3.54
C GLN A 105 10.21 1.71 4.09
N PHE A 106 10.11 0.60 3.35
CA PHE A 106 10.67 -0.70 3.76
C PHE A 106 12.17 -0.71 4.08
N ASN A 107 12.93 0.29 3.60
CA ASN A 107 14.36 0.44 3.86
C ASN A 107 14.68 1.29 5.10
N GLY A 108 13.69 1.96 5.70
CA GLY A 108 13.86 2.75 6.91
C GLY A 108 13.60 1.95 8.19
N GLU A 109 14.05 2.51 9.30
CA GLU A 109 13.87 1.91 10.62
C GLU A 109 12.38 1.80 10.96
N PHE A 110 11.99 0.67 11.56
CA PHE A 110 10.58 0.31 11.82
C PHE A 110 9.68 0.38 10.57
N GLY A 111 10.26 0.19 9.37
CA GLY A 111 9.54 0.29 8.09
C GLY A 111 8.47 -0.76 7.85
N CYS A 112 8.37 -1.80 8.70
CA CYS A 112 7.26 -2.74 8.65
C CYS A 112 5.98 -2.11 9.25
N LEU A 113 4.90 -2.14 8.49
CA LEU A 113 3.60 -1.67 8.95
C LEU A 113 2.96 -2.60 10.00
N HIS A 114 3.26 -3.90 9.96
CA HIS A 114 2.57 -4.90 10.76
C HIS A 114 3.29 -5.26 12.07
N CYS A 115 4.59 -4.98 12.22
CA CYS A 115 5.33 -5.34 13.45
C CYS A 115 6.29 -4.23 13.88
N PHE A 116 6.74 -4.29 15.13
CA PHE A 116 7.71 -3.36 15.73
C PHE A 116 9.18 -3.72 15.44
N HIS A 117 9.46 -4.48 14.38
CA HIS A 117 10.83 -4.82 14.03
C HIS A 117 11.59 -3.57 13.52
N PRO A 118 12.67 -3.12 14.19
CA PRO A 118 13.44 -1.95 13.74
C PRO A 118 14.17 -2.21 12.42
N GLY A 119 14.44 -3.48 12.09
CA GLY A 119 15.39 -3.93 11.08
C GLY A 119 16.82 -3.55 11.42
N GLU A 120 17.79 -4.18 10.75
CA GLU A 120 19.21 -3.90 10.91
C GLU A 120 19.76 -3.27 9.65
N ASN A 121 20.49 -2.16 9.79
CA ASN A 121 21.15 -1.53 8.66
C ASN A 121 22.42 -2.30 8.32
N ILE A 122 22.51 -2.82 7.10
CA ILE A 122 23.74 -3.41 6.60
C ILE A 122 24.54 -2.32 5.93
N LEU A 123 25.72 -2.02 6.49
CA LEU A 123 26.74 -1.17 5.89
C LEU A 123 27.21 -1.81 4.57
N SER A 124 26.50 -1.50 3.50
CA SER A 124 26.79 -1.92 2.14
C SER A 124 26.61 -0.72 1.20
N LYS A 125 26.87 -0.87 -0.11
CA LYS A 125 26.57 0.19 -1.09
C LYS A 125 25.05 0.45 -1.11
N GLY A 126 24.62 1.47 -0.37
CA GLY A 126 23.23 1.92 -0.21
C GLY A 126 22.64 1.65 1.18
N ASN A 127 21.60 2.40 1.55
CA ASN A 127 20.83 2.18 2.77
C ASN A 127 19.95 0.93 2.60
N LYS A 128 20.51 -0.24 2.93
CA LYS A 128 19.78 -1.51 2.95
C LYS A 128 19.50 -1.89 4.40
N ARG A 129 18.24 -2.20 4.66
CA ARG A 129 17.80 -2.71 5.95
C ARG A 129 17.31 -4.13 5.78
N ILE A 130 17.73 -5.02 6.66
CA ILE A 130 17.25 -6.40 6.72
C ILE A 130 16.33 -6.58 7.92
N PHE A 131 15.41 -7.52 7.79
CA PHE A 131 14.52 -7.96 8.85
C PHE A 131 14.83 -9.43 9.08
N THR A 132 15.36 -9.74 10.24
CA THR A 132 15.69 -11.09 10.70
C THR A 132 14.42 -11.81 11.13
N ASN A 133 14.49 -13.14 11.21
CA ASN A 133 13.34 -13.96 11.61
C ASN A 133 13.19 -14.00 13.13
N ASP A 134 13.03 -12.82 13.74
CA ASP A 134 12.82 -12.68 15.17
C ASP A 134 11.34 -12.40 15.45
N ASN A 135 10.87 -12.90 16.60
CA ASN A 135 9.50 -12.67 17.04
C ASN A 135 9.35 -11.27 17.60
N TYR A 136 9.00 -10.32 16.74
CA TYR A 136 8.62 -8.97 17.13
C TYR A 136 7.11 -8.87 17.37
N GLN A 137 6.74 -8.00 18.31
CA GLN A 137 5.34 -7.67 18.58
C GLN A 137 4.65 -7.13 17.32
N ILE A 138 3.45 -7.64 17.07
CA ILE A 138 2.56 -7.17 16.00
C ILE A 138 1.89 -5.87 16.43
N LYS A 139 1.84 -4.89 15.51
CA LYS A 139 1.15 -3.62 15.73
C LYS A 139 -0.37 -3.87 15.70
N SER A 140 -1.09 -3.48 16.75
CA SER A 140 -2.55 -3.42 16.72
C SER A 140 -3.02 -2.12 16.08
N ASN A 141 -4.33 -1.99 15.84
CA ASN A 141 -4.89 -0.75 15.30
C ASN A 141 -4.79 0.39 16.32
N GLU A 142 -5.00 0.07 17.59
CA GLU A 142 -4.91 1.02 18.71
C GLU A 142 -3.48 1.52 18.85
N ALA A 143 -2.50 0.59 18.82
CA ALA A 143 -1.10 0.94 18.84
C ALA A 143 -0.72 1.84 17.66
N TYR A 144 -1.23 1.59 16.45
CA TYR A 144 -0.97 2.47 15.30
C TYR A 144 -1.48 3.90 15.54
N LEU A 145 -2.66 4.08 16.15
CA LEU A 145 -3.20 5.41 16.46
C LEU A 145 -2.32 6.15 17.48
N GLU A 146 -1.83 5.45 18.51
CA GLU A 146 -0.87 6.03 19.48
C GLU A 146 0.42 6.47 18.79
N LEU A 147 0.95 5.68 17.85
CA LEU A 147 2.14 6.06 17.07
C LEU A 147 1.91 7.29 16.20
N VAL A 148 0.70 7.45 15.64
CA VAL A 148 0.33 8.64 14.87
C VAL A 148 0.34 9.87 15.77
N GLU A 149 -0.31 9.80 16.94
CA GLU A 149 -0.35 10.92 17.89
C GLU A 149 1.06 11.34 18.32
N GLU A 150 1.92 10.38 18.66
CA GLU A 150 3.30 10.67 19.05
C GLU A 150 4.12 11.26 17.90
N ALA A 151 4.00 10.72 16.67
CA ALA A 151 4.70 11.27 15.51
C ALA A 151 4.28 12.72 15.20
N GLU A 152 2.99 13.05 15.36
CA GLU A 152 2.47 14.40 15.15
C GLU A 152 2.93 15.36 16.26
N LYS A 153 2.93 14.93 17.53
CA LYS A 153 3.48 15.72 18.65
C LYS A 153 4.96 16.04 18.46
N LEU A 154 5.74 15.05 18.02
CA LEU A 154 7.18 15.20 17.80
C LEU A 154 7.52 15.94 16.50
N ASN A 155 6.57 16.04 15.57
CA ASN A 155 6.78 16.48 14.18
C ASN A 155 7.95 15.74 13.51
N PHE A 156 8.10 14.46 13.84
CA PHE A 156 9.19 13.59 13.37
C PHE A 156 8.70 12.13 13.33
N PRO A 157 9.21 11.27 12.42
CA PRO A 157 8.80 9.88 12.37
C PRO A 157 9.02 9.15 13.70
N PHE A 158 7.99 8.50 14.23
CA PHE A 158 8.02 7.70 15.46
C PHE A 158 7.67 6.25 15.16
N LEU A 159 8.59 5.33 15.44
CA LEU A 159 8.46 3.88 15.20
C LEU A 159 7.88 3.53 13.81
N GLY A 160 8.31 4.26 12.80
CA GLY A 160 7.96 4.03 11.39
C GLY A 160 6.72 4.81 10.90
N VAL A 161 5.98 5.48 11.77
CA VAL A 161 4.83 6.34 11.42
C VAL A 161 5.29 7.79 11.33
N LYS A 162 4.84 8.56 10.32
CA LYS A 162 5.23 9.98 10.17
C LYS A 162 4.15 10.95 10.63
N LYS A 163 2.90 10.68 10.28
CA LYS A 163 1.71 11.46 10.60
C LYS A 163 0.45 10.69 10.23
N ARG A 164 -0.73 11.20 10.56
CA ARG A 164 -2.01 10.63 10.14
C ARG A 164 -2.11 10.60 8.61
N CYS A 165 -2.81 9.60 8.07
CA CYS A 165 -3.16 9.52 6.65
C CYS A 165 -4.68 9.51 6.49
N ILE A 166 -5.18 10.00 5.36
CA ILE A 166 -6.63 10.07 5.12
C ILE A 166 -7.31 8.68 5.11
N LEU A 167 -6.57 7.64 4.75
CA LEU A 167 -7.09 6.26 4.72
C LEU A 167 -7.43 5.74 6.12
N SER A 168 -6.83 6.28 7.19
CA SER A 168 -7.16 5.90 8.56
C SER A 168 -8.56 6.36 8.99
N ASP A 169 -9.22 7.23 8.21
CA ASP A 169 -10.62 7.62 8.44
C ASP A 169 -11.59 6.48 8.08
N PHE A 170 -11.14 5.54 7.23
CA PHE A 170 -11.98 4.51 6.64
C PHE A 170 -11.49 3.08 6.92
N LEU A 171 -10.20 2.92 7.26
CA LEU A 171 -9.56 1.63 7.45
C LEU A 171 -8.90 1.53 8.80
N MET A 172 -9.03 0.35 9.40
CA MET A 172 -8.23 -0.09 10.53
C MET A 172 -6.82 -0.44 10.06
N ILE A 173 -5.83 0.37 10.43
CA ILE A 173 -4.44 0.18 10.08
C ILE A 173 -3.72 -0.41 11.30
N PRO A 174 -3.00 -1.55 11.19
CA PRO A 174 -2.56 -2.17 9.94
C PRO A 174 -3.48 -3.27 9.38
N ASN A 175 -4.55 -3.66 10.09
CA ASN A 175 -5.29 -4.91 9.80
C ASN A 175 -5.98 -4.97 8.43
N GLN A 176 -6.44 -3.84 7.90
CA GLN A 176 -7.09 -3.75 6.57
C GLN A 176 -6.12 -3.32 5.47
N ILE A 177 -4.82 -3.26 5.77
CA ILE A 177 -3.78 -3.06 4.77
C ILE A 177 -3.23 -4.41 4.34
N ILE A 178 -3.49 -4.78 3.10
CA ILE A 178 -3.10 -6.09 2.56
C ILE A 178 -1.71 -6.00 1.93
N LEU A 179 -0.90 -7.01 2.22
CA LEU A 179 0.42 -7.17 1.64
C LEU A 179 0.30 -7.64 0.20
N ASP A 180 1.01 -6.95 -0.69
CA ASP A 180 1.02 -7.22 -2.12
C ASP A 180 1.81 -8.50 -2.43
N TYR A 181 1.07 -9.57 -2.73
CA TYR A 181 1.63 -10.88 -3.03
C TYR A 181 2.49 -10.89 -4.30
N LEU A 182 2.14 -10.11 -5.33
CA LEU A 182 2.88 -10.06 -6.59
C LEU A 182 4.29 -9.51 -6.35
N HIS A 183 4.39 -8.34 -5.72
CA HIS A 183 5.69 -7.70 -5.50
C HIS A 183 6.49 -8.36 -4.38
N LEU A 184 5.84 -8.87 -3.33
CA LEU A 184 6.55 -9.51 -2.20
C LEU A 184 7.01 -10.93 -2.55
N THR A 185 6.12 -11.76 -3.10
CA THR A 185 6.40 -13.18 -3.33
C THR A 185 6.99 -13.41 -4.70
N PHE A 186 6.29 -13.02 -5.77
CA PHE A 186 6.74 -13.34 -7.13
C PHE A 186 7.96 -12.51 -7.53
N GLU A 187 7.88 -11.18 -7.42
CA GLU A 187 9.02 -10.33 -7.77
C GLU A 187 10.12 -10.35 -6.70
N GLY A 188 9.75 -10.42 -5.41
CA GLY A 188 10.73 -10.41 -4.31
C GLY A 188 11.46 -11.73 -4.12
N VAL A 189 10.71 -12.82 -3.89
CA VAL A 189 11.28 -14.13 -3.51
C VAL A 189 11.53 -15.02 -4.72
N VAL A 190 10.51 -15.29 -5.54
CA VAL A 190 10.59 -16.25 -6.65
C VAL A 190 11.63 -15.81 -7.67
N LYS A 191 11.61 -14.54 -8.09
CA LYS A 191 12.63 -13.98 -8.99
C LYS A 191 14.05 -14.13 -8.43
N ARG A 192 14.24 -13.95 -7.11
CA ARG A 192 15.54 -14.11 -6.45
C ARG A 192 16.00 -15.58 -6.45
N LEU A 193 15.09 -16.51 -6.15
CA LEU A 193 15.38 -17.94 -6.17
C LEU A 193 15.77 -18.42 -7.58
N ILE A 194 15.02 -18.02 -8.60
CA ILE A 194 15.34 -18.35 -10.00
C ILE A 194 16.72 -17.81 -10.37
N ASN A 195 17.04 -16.56 -10.00
CA ASN A 195 18.37 -16.01 -10.25
C ASN A 195 19.46 -16.85 -9.59
N ILE A 196 19.32 -17.21 -8.31
CA ILE A 196 20.31 -18.03 -7.60
C ILE A 196 20.48 -19.41 -8.25
N TRP A 197 19.38 -20.08 -8.61
CA TRP A 197 19.41 -21.42 -9.18
C TRP A 197 20.09 -21.45 -10.56
N PHE A 198 19.74 -20.51 -11.44
CA PHE A 198 20.22 -20.53 -12.82
C PHE A 198 21.49 -19.71 -13.05
N GLU A 199 21.83 -18.73 -12.20
CA GLU A 199 23.11 -18.00 -12.31
C GLU A 199 24.29 -18.95 -12.11
N LYS A 200 24.16 -19.92 -11.20
CA LYS A 200 25.16 -20.98 -10.99
C LYS A 200 25.34 -21.89 -12.21
N PHE A 201 24.26 -22.12 -12.98
CA PHE A 201 24.27 -22.98 -14.16
C PHE A 201 24.72 -22.24 -15.43
N LEU A 202 24.27 -21.00 -15.61
CA LEU A 202 24.48 -20.22 -16.83
C LEU A 202 25.71 -19.31 -16.79
N GLY A 203 26.37 -19.19 -15.62
CA GLY A 203 27.50 -18.28 -15.41
C GLY A 203 27.15 -16.80 -15.56
N LYS A 204 25.85 -16.46 -15.63
CA LYS A 204 25.35 -15.09 -15.76
C LYS A 204 23.99 -14.95 -15.10
N LYS A 205 23.72 -13.74 -14.62
CA LYS A 205 22.43 -13.38 -14.03
C LYS A 205 21.33 -13.34 -15.10
N LEU A 206 20.16 -13.87 -14.78
CA LEU A 206 19.00 -13.79 -15.65
C LEU A 206 18.26 -12.46 -15.43
N ASN A 207 18.17 -11.66 -16.49
CA ASN A 207 17.45 -10.39 -16.45
C ASN A 207 15.98 -10.62 -16.83
N PHE A 208 15.15 -10.95 -15.84
CA PHE A 208 13.69 -10.98 -16.02
C PHE A 208 13.12 -9.57 -15.85
N SER A 209 12.57 -9.01 -16.93
CA SER A 209 11.67 -7.86 -16.88
C SER A 209 10.24 -8.37 -16.74
N LEU A 210 9.63 -8.13 -15.56
CA LEU A 210 8.18 -8.02 -15.43
C LEU A 210 7.78 -6.58 -15.81
#